data_AF-A0A3B8IA09-F1
#
_entry.id   AF-A0A3B8IA09-F1
#
_cell.length_a   1.000
_cell.length_b   1.000
_cell.length_c   1.000
_cell.angle_alpha   90.00
_cell.angle_beta   90.00
_cell.angle_gamma   90.00
#
_symmetry.space_group_name_H-M   'P 1'
#
loop_
_entity.id
_entity.type
_entity.pdbx_description
1 polymer ?
#
loop_
_entity_poly.entity_id
_entity_poly.type
_entity_poly.pdbx_seq_one_letter_code
_entity_poly.pdbx_strand_id
1 'polypeptide(L)' 'HGANDPRDPVAESDEFVQRIRDNGGEAVYLRFPDEGHGIRKMNNRITAYVRVAEFLEKHLK' A
#
# COMPACT_ATOMS: atom_id res chain seq x y z
N HIS A 1 1.34 -0.16 3.47
CA HIS A 1 1.63 -0.92 4.70
C HIS A 1 2.77 -0.30 5.48
N GLY A 2 2.67 -0.13 6.79
CA GLY A 2 3.83 0.20 7.61
C GLY A 2 4.61 -1.08 7.92
N ALA A 3 5.92 -1.10 7.64
CA ALA A 3 6.69 -2.33 7.68
C ALA A 3 6.82 -2.93 9.10
N ASN A 4 6.61 -2.11 10.12
CA ASN A 4 6.73 -2.50 11.53
C ASN A 4 5.36 -2.58 12.21
N ASP A 5 4.29 -2.88 11.46
CA ASP A 5 2.96 -3.05 12.04
C ASP A 5 2.92 -4.29 12.94
N PRO A 6 2.69 -4.14 14.26
CA PRO A 6 2.64 -5.27 15.17
C PRO A 6 1.29 -6.01 15.15
N ARG A 7 0.28 -5.48 14.46
CA ARG A 7 -1.09 -6.01 14.43
C ARG A 7 -1.40 -6.76 13.15
N ASP A 8 -0.74 -6.35 12.05
CA ASP A 8 -0.98 -6.87 10.71
C ASP A 8 0.38 -7.07 9.99
N PRO A 9 0.90 -8.30 9.94
CA PRO A 9 2.19 -8.59 9.32
C PRO A 9 2.24 -8.26 7.83
N VAL A 10 3.32 -7.60 7.39
CA VAL A 10 3.56 -7.23 5.98
C VAL A 10 3.43 -8.43 5.03
N ALA A 11 3.83 -9.63 5.48
CA ALA A 11 3.80 -10.85 4.68
C ALA A 11 2.39 -11.19 4.17
N GLU A 12 1.33 -10.88 4.93
CA GLU A 12 -0.04 -11.13 4.48
C GLU A 12 -0.40 -10.23 3.29
N SER A 13 -0.08 -8.93 3.41
CA SER A 13 -0.25 -7.99 2.29
C SER A 13 0.61 -8.37 1.07
N ASP A 14 1.82 -8.89 1.28
CA ASP A 14 2.68 -9.38 0.20
C ASP A 14 2.02 -10.51 -0.58
N GLU A 15 1.43 -11.46 0.13
CA GLU A 15 0.71 -12.58 -0.47
C GLU A 15 -0.50 -12.10 -1.28
N PHE A 16 -1.30 -11.17 -0.73
CA PHE A 16 -2.45 -10.61 -1.47
C PHE A 16 -2.01 -9.91 -2.75
N VAL A 17 -0.98 -9.06 -2.68
CA VAL A 17 -0.48 -8.33 -3.85
C VAL A 17 0.05 -9.28 -4.92
N GLN A 18 0.76 -10.33 -4.50
CA GLN A 18 1.24 -11.37 -5.42
C GLN A 18 0.06 -12.07 -6.10
N ARG A 19 -0.92 -12.56 -5.33
CA ARG A 19 -2.11 -13.24 -5.87
C ARG A 19 -2.93 -12.35 -6.79
N ILE A 20 -3.10 -11.06 -6.49
CA ILE A 20 -3.82 -10.13 -7.36
C ILE A 20 -3.10 -10.01 -8.71
N ARG A 21 -1.78 -9.84 -8.70
CA ARG A 21 -0.97 -9.70 -9.91
C ARG A 21 -0.93 -10.99 -10.74
N ASP A 22 -0.81 -12.14 -10.08
CA ASP A 22 -0.81 -13.46 -10.75
C ASP A 22 -2.13 -13.73 -11.47
N ASN A 23 -3.23 -13.18 -10.97
CA ASN A 23 -4.55 -13.26 -11.61
C ASN A 23 -4.82 -12.13 -12.63
N GLY A 24 -3.77 -11.41 -13.06
CA GLY A 24 -3.88 -10.34 -14.05
C GLY A 24 -4.47 -9.02 -13.52
N GLY A 25 -4.66 -8.90 -12.21
CA GLY A 25 -5.13 -7.67 -11.57
C GLY A 25 -3.99 -6.66 -11.33
N GLU A 26 -4.35 -5.39 -11.26
CA GLU A 26 -3.40 -4.32 -10.89
C GLU A 26 -3.46 -4.04 -9.39
N ALA A 27 -2.33 -4.23 -8.70
CA ALA A 27 -2.15 -3.86 -7.30
C ALA A 27 -0.97 -2.91 -7.14
N VAL A 28 -1.26 -1.64 -6.81
CA VAL A 28 -0.26 -0.67 -6.36
C VAL A 28 -0.01 -0.91 -4.87
N TYR A 29 1.24 -1.21 -4.51
CA TYR A 29 1.59 -1.56 -3.14
C TYR A 29 2.77 -0.74 -2.64
N LEU A 30 2.54 0.02 -1.55
CA LEU A 30 3.54 0.87 -0.90
C LEU A 30 3.90 0.29 0.47
N ARG A 31 5.21 0.13 0.72
CA ARG A 31 5.74 -0.22 2.04
C ARG A 31 6.49 0.96 2.62
N PHE A 32 6.18 1.30 3.86
CA PHE A 32 6.85 2.37 4.60
C PHE A 32 7.71 1.76 5.71
N PRO A 33 9.04 1.66 5.53
CA PRO A 33 9.94 0.97 6.46
C PRO A 33 10.02 1.62 7.85
N ASP A 34 9.56 2.85 7.96
CA ASP A 34 9.64 3.70 9.13
C ASP A 34 8.27 4.01 9.77
N GLU A 35 7.26 3.20 9.42
CA GLU A 35 5.89 3.25 9.96
C GLU A 35 5.49 1.91 10.62
N GLY A 36 4.43 1.96 11.43
CA GLY A 36 3.75 0.78 12.00
C GLY A 36 2.31 0.69 11.49
N HIS A 37 1.36 0.36 12.37
CA HIS A 37 -0.05 0.18 11.96
C HIS A 37 -0.72 1.38 11.29
N GLY A 38 -0.33 2.59 11.69
CA GLY A 38 -0.79 3.81 11.04
C GLY A 38 0.37 4.47 10.29
N ILE A 39 0.06 5.08 9.15
CA ILE A 39 0.99 5.97 8.44
C ILE A 39 0.90 7.35 9.09
N ARG A 40 1.87 7.70 9.95
CA ARG A 40 1.82 8.92 10.76
C ARG A 40 2.63 10.06 10.16
N LYS A 41 3.80 9.77 9.56
CA LYS A 41 4.70 10.80 9.06
C LYS A 41 4.06 11.51 7.87
N MET A 42 4.16 12.84 7.85
CA MET A 42 3.53 13.67 6.83
C MET A 42 3.97 13.27 5.42
N ASN A 43 5.28 13.07 5.21
CA ASN A 43 5.81 12.69 3.90
C ASN A 43 5.21 11.37 3.40
N ASN A 44 5.13 10.35 4.27
CA ASN A 44 4.55 9.06 3.93
C ASN A 44 3.05 9.17 3.63
N ARG A 45 2.31 10.00 4.39
CA ARG A 45 0.90 10.28 4.12
C ARG A 45 0.71 10.94 2.76
N ILE A 46 1.51 11.96 2.43
CA ILE A 46 1.47 12.63 1.13
C ILE A 46 1.71 11.62 0.02
N THR A 47 2.77 10.81 0.10
CA THR A 47 3.04 9.76 -0.89
C THR A 47 1.87 8.78 -1.03
N ALA A 48 1.31 8.31 0.09
CA ALA A 48 0.19 7.38 0.06
C ALA A 48 -1.05 7.98 -0.63
N TYR A 49 -1.46 9.19 -0.24
CA TYR A 49 -2.65 9.83 -0.82
C TYR A 49 -2.48 10.22 -2.29
N VAL A 50 -1.29 10.68 -2.69
CA VAL A 50 -1.00 10.96 -4.11
C VAL A 50 -1.13 9.69 -4.94
N ARG A 51 -0.54 8.57 -4.51
CA ARG A 51 -0.66 7.31 -5.25
C ARG A 51 -2.06 6.75 -5.28
N VAL A 52 -2.84 6.93 -4.21
CA VAL A 52 -4.27 6.58 -4.22
C VAL A 52 -5.03 7.43 -5.25
N ALA A 53 -4.80 8.75 -5.27
CA ALA A 53 -5.46 9.64 -6.23
C ALA A 53 -5.10 9.28 -7.68
N GLU A 54 -3.82 9.06 -7.99
CA GLU A 54 -3.35 8.64 -9.32
C GLU A 54 -3.99 7.32 -9.77
N PHE A 55 -4.10 6.33 -8.86
CA PHE A 55 -4.73 5.05 -9.16
C PHE A 55 -6.21 5.22 -9.48
N LEU A 56 -6.95 5.97 -8.65
CA LEU A 56 -8.37 6.21 -8.87
C LEU A 56 -8.59 7.02 -10.16
N GLU A 57 -7.76 8.02 -10.44
CA GLU A 57 -7.82 8.80 -11.68
C GLU A 57 -7.62 7.92 -12.93
N LYS A 58 -6.73 6.92 -12.85
CA LYS A 58 -6.47 5.99 -13.97
C LYS A 58 -7.65 5.06 -14.23
N HIS A 59 -8.38 4.64 -13.19
CA HIS A 59 -9.33 3.52 -13.27
C HIS A 59 -10.82 3.90 -13.11
N LEU A 60 -11.15 5.09 -12.61
CA LEU A 60 -12.53 5.53 -12.33
C LEU A 60 -12.97 6.76 -13.12
N LYS A 61 -12.35 7.03 -14.28
CA LYS A 61 -12.80 8.08 -15.20
C LYS A 61 -14.09 7.70 -15.93
#